data_AF-A0AAP3YB62-F1
#
_entry.id   AF-A0AAP3YB62-F1
#
_cell.length_a   1.000
_cell.length_b   1.000
_cell.length_c   1.000
_cell.angle_alpha   90.00
_cell.angle_beta   90.00
_cell.angle_gamma   90.00
#
_symmetry.space_group_name_H-M   'P 1'
#
loop_
_entity.id
_entity.type
_entity.pdbx_description
1 polymer ?
#
loop_
_entity_poly.entity_id
_entity_poly.type
_entity_poly.pdbx_seq_one_letter_code
_entity_poly.pdbx_strand_id
1 'polypeptide(L)'
;MTELHKALSRYFGLHSFKKGQEEIMTSVLQKKDTIAMLPTGGGKSLCYQLPGYMMDGLVLIISPLLSLMEDQVQQLKAKGEKRVAALNSMLNSAERHFILSNISRYKFLYMSPEALSSPYVLNRLKNVPVSLFVIDEAHCISEWGHDFRPDYSKLGPFRQALGKPPVLALTATATKETLRDVTDVLGLEHAVRHLYSVNRPNILLAAEHLADNAEKISRLTELAEKLEGPGIIYCPTRKWAEELAAELNEKTGKRTDYYHGGMDTGDRILIQQQFIHNQLDCICCTNAFGMGVDKSDIRFVIHFYPPQTAEAFMQEIGRAGRDGSPSVSILLRAPGDTELQQQIIQTESLSDYDLGAILAVIRDAGTGDERKLRDVLINKGVQETQARTAVHLYLQGKTTKEQLQEELTYRVEKKLRKMNRFSALLERKECIREALLSYFDEPYEPEGQTGQCCSSCGLDLAPYEQKGERKNMERFEDWKLELGRIFGSESAGEFS
;
A
#
# COMPACT_ATOMS: atom_id res chain seq x y z
N MET A 1 16.25 14.30 -28.35
CA MET A 1 15.85 13.45 -27.21
C MET A 1 16.89 13.59 -26.11
N THR A 2 16.48 13.97 -24.91
CA THR A 2 17.37 14.01 -23.73
C THR A 2 17.91 12.60 -23.42
N GLU A 3 19.05 12.49 -22.75
CA GLU A 3 19.59 11.18 -22.33
C GLU A 3 18.58 10.37 -21.52
N LEU A 4 17.73 11.04 -20.74
CA LEU A 4 16.67 10.43 -19.96
C LEU A 4 15.59 9.76 -20.84
N HIS A 5 15.16 10.39 -21.94
CA HIS A 5 14.21 9.80 -22.89
C HIS A 5 14.83 8.60 -23.65
N LYS A 6 16.12 8.67 -24.00
CA LYS A 6 16.82 7.53 -24.61
C LYS A 6 16.89 6.35 -23.65
N ALA A 7 17.19 6.61 -22.38
CA ALA A 7 17.24 5.59 -21.34
C ALA A 7 15.85 4.96 -21.09
N LEU A 8 14.78 5.77 -21.10
CA LEU A 8 13.41 5.29 -20.98
C LEU A 8 13.07 4.25 -22.07
N SER A 9 13.33 4.61 -23.33
CA SER A 9 13.08 3.71 -24.46
C SER A 9 13.96 2.47 -24.39
N ARG A 10 15.25 2.61 -24.05
CA ARG A 10 16.20 1.49 -23.96
C ARG A 10 15.83 0.48 -22.87
N TYR A 11 15.50 0.94 -21.67
CA TYR A 11 15.30 0.05 -20.51
C TYR A 11 13.85 -0.41 -20.31
N PHE A 12 12.88 0.40 -20.74
CA PHE A 12 11.46 0.14 -20.49
C PHE A 12 10.60 0.05 -21.76
N GLY A 13 11.16 0.33 -22.94
CA GLY A 13 10.40 0.32 -24.20
C GLY A 13 9.34 1.43 -24.29
N LEU A 14 9.38 2.42 -23.39
CA LEU A 14 8.40 3.51 -23.34
C LEU A 14 8.91 4.72 -24.14
N HIS A 15 7.98 5.45 -24.76
CA HIS A 15 8.31 6.60 -25.61
C HIS A 15 8.08 7.96 -24.93
N SER A 16 7.30 7.99 -23.85
CA SER A 16 6.93 9.21 -23.14
C SER A 16 6.77 8.98 -21.64
N PHE A 17 7.04 10.02 -20.86
CA PHE A 17 6.77 10.04 -19.43
C PHE A 17 5.32 10.39 -19.12
N LYS A 18 4.79 9.86 -18.02
CA LYS A 18 3.58 10.40 -17.38
C LYS A 18 3.92 11.74 -16.72
N LYS A 19 2.90 12.58 -16.50
CA LYS A 19 3.03 13.88 -15.84
C LYS A 19 3.84 13.75 -14.55
N GLY A 20 4.90 14.54 -14.44
CA GLY A 20 5.73 14.64 -13.24
C GLY A 20 6.90 13.68 -13.11
N GLN A 21 6.89 12.60 -13.90
CA GLN A 21 7.94 11.59 -13.81
C GLN A 21 9.31 12.16 -14.22
N GLU A 22 9.36 12.95 -15.30
CA GLU A 22 10.60 13.53 -15.82
C GLU A 22 11.25 14.51 -14.84
N GLU A 23 10.45 15.36 -14.20
CA GLU A 23 10.92 16.36 -13.24
C GLU A 23 11.52 15.68 -11.99
N ILE A 24 10.84 14.65 -11.47
CA ILE A 24 11.33 13.86 -10.34
C ILE A 24 12.66 13.18 -10.69
N MET A 25 12.72 12.49 -11.83
CA MET A 25 13.93 11.78 -12.26
C MET A 25 15.09 12.74 -12.51
N THR A 26 14.81 13.91 -13.06
CA THR A 26 15.82 14.96 -13.27
C THR A 26 16.38 15.46 -11.94
N SER A 27 15.53 15.70 -10.94
CA SER A 27 15.95 16.08 -9.59
C SER A 27 16.86 15.01 -8.96
N VAL A 28 16.46 13.74 -9.07
CA VAL A 28 17.23 12.60 -8.56
C VAL A 28 18.60 12.47 -9.25
N LEU A 29 18.66 12.61 -10.57
CA LEU A 29 19.91 12.55 -11.33
C LEU A 29 20.85 13.73 -11.03
N GLN A 30 20.29 14.87 -10.59
CA GLN A 30 21.06 16.00 -10.06
C GLN A 30 21.54 15.77 -8.61
N LYS A 31 21.33 14.57 -8.04
CA LYS A 31 21.67 14.19 -6.67
C LYS A 31 20.99 15.08 -5.61
N LYS A 32 19.81 15.61 -5.92
CA LYS A 32 19.01 16.38 -4.96
C LYS A 32 18.09 15.46 -4.18
N ASP A 33 18.00 15.71 -2.88
CA ASP A 33 16.95 15.14 -2.05
C ASP A 33 15.59 15.55 -2.61
N THR A 34 14.69 14.59 -2.77
CA THR A 34 13.42 14.77 -3.46
C THR A 34 12.28 14.11 -2.71
N ILE A 35 11.20 14.86 -2.47
CA ILE A 35 9.92 14.34 -1.98
C ILE A 35 8.93 14.40 -3.15
N ALA A 36 8.36 13.26 -3.50
CA ALA A 36 7.48 13.12 -4.65
C ALA A 36 6.13 12.50 -4.23
N MET A 37 5.05 13.21 -4.52
CA MET A 37 3.68 12.73 -4.38
C MET A 37 3.08 12.56 -5.77
N LEU A 38 2.80 11.31 -6.15
CA LEU A 38 2.21 10.92 -7.43
C LEU A 38 1.03 10.00 -7.16
N PRO A 39 -0.17 10.24 -7.72
CA PRO A 39 -1.33 9.40 -7.44
C PRO A 39 -1.09 7.93 -7.78
N THR A 40 -1.87 7.03 -7.18
CA THR A 40 -1.82 5.59 -7.49
C THR A 40 -1.97 5.36 -9.00
N GLY A 41 -1.09 4.53 -9.58
CA GLY A 41 -0.98 4.34 -11.03
C GLY A 41 -0.10 5.36 -11.77
N GLY A 42 0.43 6.39 -11.08
CA GLY A 42 1.34 7.40 -11.62
C GLY A 42 2.74 6.89 -11.97
N GLY A 43 3.03 5.60 -11.74
CA GLY A 43 4.32 4.98 -12.09
C GLY A 43 5.48 5.40 -11.19
N LYS A 44 5.25 5.46 -9.87
CA LYS A 44 6.26 5.83 -8.85
C LYS A 44 7.56 5.01 -8.97
N SER A 45 7.45 3.71 -9.25
CA SER A 45 8.62 2.84 -9.36
C SER A 45 9.60 3.26 -10.45
N LEU A 46 9.08 3.77 -11.58
CA LEU A 46 9.92 4.26 -12.68
C LEU A 46 10.83 5.41 -12.23
N CYS A 47 10.36 6.25 -11.30
CA CYS A 47 11.08 7.42 -10.80
C CYS A 47 12.37 7.08 -10.04
N TYR A 48 12.53 5.86 -9.52
CA TYR A 48 13.82 5.40 -8.98
C TYR A 48 14.50 4.32 -9.82
N GLN A 49 13.74 3.51 -10.55
CA GLN A 49 14.32 2.44 -11.37
C GLN A 49 15.13 3.01 -12.54
N LEU A 50 14.58 3.99 -13.27
CA LEU A 50 15.28 4.57 -14.42
C LEU A 50 16.53 5.38 -14.02
N PRO A 51 16.47 6.31 -13.03
CA PRO A 51 17.67 6.95 -12.52
C PRO A 51 18.66 5.95 -11.93
N GLY A 52 18.14 4.88 -11.31
CA GLY A 52 18.92 3.77 -10.84
C GLY A 52 19.86 3.25 -11.92
N TYR A 53 19.34 2.86 -13.08
CA TYR A 53 20.15 2.38 -14.21
C TYR A 53 21.18 3.39 -14.75
N MET A 54 20.96 4.69 -14.52
CA MET A 54 21.81 5.76 -15.03
C MET A 54 22.91 6.20 -14.05
N MET A 55 22.82 5.82 -12.77
CA MET A 55 23.80 6.15 -11.75
C MET A 55 24.68 4.95 -11.42
N ASP A 56 25.92 5.17 -11.00
CA ASP A 56 26.78 4.13 -10.47
C ASP A 56 26.53 3.90 -8.97
N GLY A 57 26.45 2.64 -8.55
CA GLY A 57 26.18 2.24 -7.17
C GLY A 57 24.82 1.59 -6.95
N LEU A 58 24.57 1.21 -5.70
CA LEU A 58 23.37 0.51 -5.26
C LEU A 58 22.21 1.49 -5.07
N VAL A 59 21.05 1.17 -5.63
CA VAL A 59 19.78 1.79 -5.22
C VAL A 59 19.21 0.97 -4.08
N LEU A 60 19.13 1.56 -2.89
CA LEU A 60 18.57 0.94 -1.70
C LEU A 60 17.13 1.41 -1.53
N ILE A 61 16.17 0.49 -1.63
CA ILE A 61 14.73 0.78 -1.55
C ILE A 61 14.18 0.26 -0.24
N ILE A 62 13.70 1.18 0.59
CA ILE A 62 12.98 0.87 1.82
C ILE A 62 11.50 0.79 1.50
N SER A 63 10.92 -0.39 1.71
CA SER A 63 9.51 -0.65 1.43
C SER A 63 8.82 -1.28 2.65
N PRO A 64 7.57 -0.89 2.94
CA PRO A 64 6.85 -1.34 4.13
C PRO A 64 6.49 -2.82 4.12
N LEU A 65 6.20 -3.41 2.96
CA LEU A 65 5.58 -4.74 2.89
C LEU A 65 6.47 -5.76 2.19
N LEU A 66 6.55 -6.93 2.81
CA LEU A 66 7.26 -8.11 2.30
C LEU A 66 6.77 -8.50 0.90
N SER A 67 5.45 -8.59 0.75
CA SER A 67 4.80 -8.93 -0.52
C SER A 67 5.09 -7.92 -1.62
N LEU A 68 5.07 -6.62 -1.31
CA LEU A 68 5.39 -5.56 -2.28
C LEU A 68 6.83 -5.65 -2.74
N MET A 69 7.77 -5.89 -1.83
CA MET A 69 9.18 -6.08 -2.19
C MET A 69 9.36 -7.28 -3.13
N GLU A 70 8.76 -8.42 -2.79
CA GLU A 70 8.90 -9.65 -3.58
C GLU A 70 8.32 -9.50 -4.98
N ASP A 71 7.14 -8.90 -5.09
CA ASP A 71 6.49 -8.61 -6.36
C ASP A 71 7.36 -7.69 -7.24
N GLN A 72 7.90 -6.60 -6.68
CA GLN A 72 8.80 -5.71 -7.43
C GLN A 72 10.10 -6.41 -7.87
N VAL A 73 10.68 -7.28 -7.03
CA VAL A 73 11.86 -8.08 -7.38
C VAL A 73 11.54 -9.05 -8.51
N GLN A 74 10.40 -9.75 -8.44
CA GLN A 74 9.96 -10.70 -9.46
C GLN A 74 9.70 -9.99 -10.80
N GLN A 75 9.01 -8.85 -10.78
CA GLN A 75 8.77 -8.04 -11.97
C GLN A 75 10.07 -7.55 -12.64
N LEU A 76 11.06 -7.10 -11.86
CA LEU A 76 12.36 -6.70 -12.39
C LEU A 76 13.14 -7.87 -12.98
N LYS A 77 13.09 -9.04 -12.32
CA LYS A 77 13.71 -10.28 -12.83
C LYS A 77 13.07 -10.76 -14.12
N ALA A 78 11.74 -10.73 -14.21
CA ALA A 78 10.98 -11.09 -15.40
C ALA A 78 11.33 -10.15 -16.58
N LYS A 79 11.62 -8.88 -16.30
CA LYS A 79 12.11 -7.89 -17.28
C LYS A 79 13.62 -8.01 -17.58
N GLY A 80 14.31 -9.00 -17.02
CA GLY A 80 15.70 -9.31 -17.33
C GLY A 80 16.75 -8.72 -16.39
N GLU A 81 16.38 -7.90 -15.39
CA GLU A 81 17.33 -7.41 -14.40
C GLU A 81 17.53 -8.46 -13.29
N LYS A 82 18.69 -9.14 -13.30
CA LYS A 82 19.03 -10.19 -12.33
C LYS A 82 19.75 -9.64 -11.09
N ARG A 83 20.27 -8.42 -11.16
CA ARG A 83 20.97 -7.72 -10.06
C ARG A 83 19.96 -7.03 -9.15
N VAL A 84 18.91 -7.74 -8.77
CA VAL A 84 17.88 -7.27 -7.85
C VAL A 84 17.62 -8.33 -6.77
N ALA A 85 17.51 -7.90 -5.53
CA ALA A 85 17.18 -8.75 -4.40
C ALA A 85 16.26 -8.03 -3.40
N ALA A 86 15.52 -8.80 -2.61
CA ALA A 86 14.86 -8.32 -1.40
C ALA A 86 15.57 -8.93 -0.19
N LEU A 87 15.86 -8.13 0.84
CA LEU A 87 16.37 -8.58 2.13
C LEU A 87 15.28 -8.41 3.17
N ASN A 88 14.69 -9.53 3.59
CA ASN A 88 13.55 -9.52 4.49
C ASN A 88 13.60 -10.66 5.52
N SER A 89 12.58 -10.76 6.38
CA SER A 89 12.52 -11.75 7.47
C SER A 89 12.11 -13.16 7.04
N MET A 90 11.59 -13.35 5.82
CA MET A 90 11.19 -14.67 5.30
C MET A 90 12.37 -15.48 4.77
N LEU A 91 13.49 -14.81 4.47
CA LEU A 91 14.69 -15.48 3.98
C LEU A 91 15.30 -16.40 5.03
N ASN A 92 15.72 -17.58 4.59
CA ASN A 92 16.52 -18.45 5.43
C ASN A 92 17.95 -17.87 5.60
N SER A 93 18.70 -18.43 6.56
CA SER A 93 20.05 -17.94 6.90
C SER A 93 21.02 -17.99 5.71
N ALA A 94 20.94 -19.03 4.88
CA ALA A 94 21.82 -19.21 3.73
C ALA A 94 21.52 -18.18 2.62
N GLU A 95 20.25 -17.95 2.31
CA GLU A 95 19.81 -16.93 1.35
C GLU A 95 20.22 -15.53 1.80
N ARG A 96 19.96 -15.21 3.07
CA ARG A 96 20.34 -13.93 3.67
C ARG A 96 21.86 -13.72 3.59
N HIS A 97 22.65 -14.75 3.93
CA HIS A 97 24.10 -14.69 3.82
C HIS A 97 24.55 -14.51 2.37
N PHE A 98 23.95 -15.24 1.43
CA PHE A 98 24.26 -15.13 0.01
C PHE A 98 24.03 -13.71 -0.53
N ILE A 99 22.89 -13.09 -0.21
CA ILE A 99 22.59 -11.71 -0.62
C ILE A 99 23.62 -10.74 -0.02
N LEU A 100 23.89 -10.84 1.28
CA LEU A 100 24.80 -9.92 1.97
C LEU A 100 26.26 -10.07 1.55
N SER A 101 26.71 -11.28 1.21
CA SER A 101 28.04 -11.53 0.68
C SER A 101 28.21 -11.05 -0.77
N ASN A 102 27.12 -10.93 -1.53
CA ASN A 102 27.11 -10.43 -2.91
C ASN A 102 26.52 -9.01 -3.03
N ILE A 103 26.41 -8.27 -1.92
CA ILE A 103 25.64 -7.02 -1.86
C ILE A 103 26.09 -5.96 -2.88
N SER A 104 27.40 -5.90 -3.18
CA SER A 104 27.98 -4.98 -4.16
C SER A 104 27.67 -5.31 -5.62
N ARG A 105 27.16 -6.51 -5.90
CA ARG A 105 26.77 -6.96 -7.26
C ARG A 105 25.34 -6.59 -7.60
N TYR A 106 24.51 -6.27 -6.60
CA TYR A 106 23.14 -5.88 -6.82
C TYR A 106 23.06 -4.41 -7.23
N LYS A 107 22.16 -4.15 -8.19
CA LYS A 107 21.81 -2.81 -8.63
C LYS A 107 20.66 -2.22 -7.80
N PHE A 108 19.70 -3.07 -7.44
CA PHE A 108 18.55 -2.73 -6.61
C PHE A 108 18.46 -3.68 -5.42
N LEU A 109 18.35 -3.12 -4.21
CA LEU A 109 18.11 -3.89 -3.00
C LEU A 109 16.86 -3.37 -2.30
N TYR A 110 15.80 -4.15 -2.31
CA TYR A 110 14.61 -3.90 -1.52
C TYR A 110 14.84 -4.39 -0.10
N MET A 111 14.43 -3.61 0.90
CA MET A 111 14.62 -3.94 2.29
C MET A 111 13.50 -3.36 3.15
N SER A 112 13.09 -4.10 4.17
CA SER A 112 12.19 -3.55 5.18
C SER A 112 12.98 -2.66 6.17
N PRO A 113 12.37 -1.64 6.78
CA PRO A 113 13.04 -0.83 7.81
C PRO A 113 13.67 -1.68 8.93
N GLU A 114 13.01 -2.76 9.34
CA GLU A 114 13.47 -3.68 10.38
C GLU A 114 14.75 -4.42 9.97
N ALA A 115 14.87 -4.80 8.70
CA ALA A 115 16.06 -5.47 8.20
C ALA A 115 17.27 -4.51 8.20
N LEU A 116 17.04 -3.22 7.96
CA LEU A 116 18.07 -2.18 8.01
C LEU A 116 18.54 -1.88 9.45
N SER A 117 17.66 -2.05 10.43
CA SER A 117 18.01 -1.94 11.86
C SER A 117 19.03 -2.97 12.33
N SER A 118 19.29 -4.04 11.57
CA SER A 118 20.31 -5.03 11.89
C SER A 118 21.72 -4.45 11.78
N PRO A 119 22.53 -4.43 12.86
CA PRO A 119 23.89 -3.89 12.82
C PRO A 119 24.80 -4.60 11.81
N TYR A 120 24.59 -5.92 11.63
CA TYR A 120 25.31 -6.71 10.64
C TYR A 120 25.03 -6.25 9.20
N VAL A 121 23.76 -6.02 8.87
CA VAL A 121 23.34 -5.54 7.55
C VAL A 121 23.85 -4.13 7.31
N LEU A 122 23.65 -3.23 8.28
CA LEU A 122 24.10 -1.85 8.18
C LEU A 122 25.62 -1.76 7.96
N ASN A 123 26.40 -2.57 8.69
CA ASN A 123 27.87 -2.60 8.51
C ASN A 123 28.30 -3.16 7.15
N ARG A 124 27.54 -4.07 6.54
CA ARG A 124 27.79 -4.50 5.15
C ARG A 124 27.48 -3.39 4.16
N LEU A 125 26.34 -2.73 4.31
CA LEU A 125 25.91 -1.62 3.44
C LEU A 125 26.87 -0.42 3.47
N LYS A 126 27.47 -0.11 4.62
CA LYS A 126 28.48 0.96 4.75
C LYS A 126 29.67 0.82 3.80
N ASN A 127 29.96 -0.41 3.36
CA ASN A 127 31.07 -0.71 2.46
C ASN A 127 30.66 -0.77 0.98
N VAL A 128 29.42 -0.37 0.66
CA VAL A 128 28.87 -0.36 -0.70
C VAL A 128 28.48 1.07 -1.05
N PRO A 129 28.86 1.61 -2.23
CA PRO A 129 28.41 2.93 -2.65
C PRO A 129 26.89 2.89 -2.91
N VAL A 130 26.13 3.55 -2.04
CA VAL A 130 24.68 3.74 -2.23
C VAL A 130 24.48 4.99 -3.08
N SER A 131 23.94 4.80 -4.28
CA SER A 131 23.72 5.89 -5.25
C SER A 131 22.42 6.64 -5.01
N LEU A 132 21.42 5.96 -4.44
CA LEU A 132 20.10 6.50 -4.15
C LEU A 132 19.48 5.74 -2.99
N PHE A 133 18.93 6.47 -2.03
CA PHE A 133 18.16 5.93 -0.91
C PHE A 133 16.68 6.25 -1.12
N VAL A 134 15.90 5.23 -1.47
CA VAL A 134 14.48 5.36 -1.80
C VAL A 134 13.64 4.97 -0.60
N ILE A 135 12.69 5.82 -0.22
CA ILE A 135 11.63 5.46 0.72
C ILE A 135 10.34 5.35 -0.07
N ASP A 136 9.91 4.11 -0.34
CA ASP A 136 8.64 3.83 -0.98
C ASP A 136 7.51 3.85 0.07
N GLU A 137 6.35 4.36 -0.34
CA GLU A 137 5.20 4.63 0.52
C GLU A 137 5.59 5.41 1.80
N ALA A 138 6.26 6.54 1.59
CA ALA A 138 6.82 7.40 2.64
C ALA A 138 5.77 7.89 3.66
N HIS A 139 4.47 7.90 3.32
CA HIS A 139 3.40 8.19 4.29
C HIS A 139 3.43 7.23 5.50
N CYS A 140 3.96 6.01 5.34
CA CYS A 140 4.14 5.06 6.46
C CYS A 140 5.03 5.64 7.57
N ILE A 141 5.89 6.63 7.30
CA ILE A 141 6.64 7.34 8.36
C ILE A 141 5.68 8.02 9.34
N SER A 142 4.66 8.71 8.82
CA SER A 142 3.67 9.43 9.63
C SER A 142 2.61 8.47 10.21
N GLU A 143 2.12 7.53 9.39
CA GLU A 143 1.04 6.62 9.79
C GLU A 143 1.52 5.49 10.70
N TRP A 144 2.68 4.90 10.41
CA TRP A 144 3.18 3.70 11.10
C TRP A 144 4.43 3.98 11.93
N GLY A 145 5.20 5.02 11.63
CA GLY A 145 6.45 5.33 12.34
C GLY A 145 6.24 5.60 13.82
N HIS A 146 5.04 6.02 14.22
CA HIS A 146 4.65 6.13 15.61
C HIS A 146 4.02 4.81 16.11
N ASP A 147 3.07 4.20 15.41
CA ASP A 147 2.30 3.04 15.91
C ASP A 147 2.83 1.66 15.55
N PHE A 148 2.99 1.35 14.26
CA PHE A 148 3.07 -0.03 13.78
C PHE A 148 4.48 -0.46 13.36
N ARG A 149 5.30 0.47 12.86
CA ARG A 149 6.66 0.23 12.35
C ARG A 149 7.64 1.32 12.82
N PRO A 150 8.05 1.27 14.08
CA PRO A 150 8.96 2.26 14.66
C PRO A 150 10.29 2.44 13.94
N ASP A 151 10.77 1.41 13.25
CA ASP A 151 12.01 1.42 12.49
C ASP A 151 12.03 2.53 11.41
N TYR A 152 10.85 3.01 10.96
CA TYR A 152 10.77 4.19 10.10
C TYR A 152 11.35 5.46 10.74
N SER A 153 11.23 5.62 12.07
CA SER A 153 11.82 6.77 12.79
C SER A 153 13.36 6.77 12.76
N LYS A 154 13.98 5.62 12.48
CA LYS A 154 15.45 5.44 12.46
C LYS A 154 16.06 5.68 11.07
N LEU A 155 15.24 5.95 10.05
CA LEU A 155 15.71 6.09 8.66
C LEU A 155 16.67 7.27 8.44
N GLY A 156 16.45 8.40 9.13
CA GLY A 156 17.39 9.53 9.12
C GLY A 156 18.79 9.13 9.61
N PRO A 157 18.91 8.58 10.83
CA PRO A 157 20.17 8.02 11.34
C PRO A 157 20.81 6.97 10.42
N PHE A 158 20.03 6.05 9.83
CA PHE A 158 20.57 5.07 8.89
C PHE A 158 21.13 5.70 7.63
N ARG A 159 20.44 6.70 7.06
CA ARG A 159 20.96 7.49 5.93
C ARG A 159 22.30 8.13 6.25
N GLN A 160 22.47 8.72 7.45
CA GLN A 160 23.74 9.30 7.87
C GLN A 160 24.84 8.23 7.95
N ALA A 161 24.54 7.07 8.53
CA ALA A 161 25.46 5.96 8.63
C ALA A 161 25.91 5.42 7.26
N LEU A 162 25.08 5.57 6.21
CA LEU A 162 25.37 5.18 4.82
C LEU A 162 26.14 6.25 4.02
N GLY A 163 26.62 7.32 4.66
CA GLY A 163 27.35 8.39 3.98
C GLY A 163 26.45 9.44 3.30
N LYS A 164 25.21 9.57 3.76
CA LYS A 164 24.23 10.57 3.33
C LYS A 164 23.95 10.56 1.81
N PRO A 165 23.55 9.40 1.22
CA PRO A 165 23.12 9.35 -0.18
C PRO A 165 21.91 10.28 -0.43
N PRO A 166 21.67 10.68 -1.71
CA PRO A 166 20.47 11.42 -2.07
C PRO A 166 19.23 10.58 -1.79
N VAL A 167 18.17 11.23 -1.32
CA VAL A 167 16.91 10.58 -0.96
C VAL A 167 15.84 10.82 -2.01
N LEU A 168 15.08 9.78 -2.33
CA LEU A 168 13.79 9.92 -3.00
C LEU A 168 12.69 9.33 -2.10
N ALA A 169 11.86 10.18 -1.51
CA ALA A 169 10.68 9.76 -0.74
C ALA A 169 9.43 9.83 -1.62
N LEU A 170 8.75 8.69 -1.79
CA LEU A 170 7.60 8.54 -2.70
C LEU A 170 6.33 8.19 -1.94
N THR A 171 5.22 8.82 -2.26
CA THR A 171 3.90 8.44 -1.72
C THR A 171 2.78 8.71 -2.73
N ALA A 172 1.66 7.97 -2.61
CA ALA A 172 0.45 8.26 -3.38
C ALA A 172 -0.37 9.41 -2.81
N THR A 173 -0.46 9.44 -1.48
CA THR A 173 -1.34 10.31 -0.72
C THR A 173 -0.55 10.85 0.47
N ALA A 174 -0.59 12.15 0.70
CA ALA A 174 -0.01 12.77 1.89
C ALA A 174 -0.68 14.09 2.19
N THR A 175 -0.97 14.32 3.47
CA THR A 175 -1.39 15.63 3.98
C THR A 175 -0.16 16.50 4.26
N LYS A 176 -0.36 17.80 4.54
CA LYS A 176 0.74 18.68 5.02
C LYS A 176 1.41 18.15 6.28
N GLU A 177 0.65 17.55 7.20
CA GLU A 177 1.18 16.90 8.40
C GLU A 177 2.08 15.72 8.02
N THR A 178 1.59 14.83 7.15
CA THR A 178 2.38 13.68 6.67
C THR A 178 3.68 14.12 5.99
N LEU A 179 3.64 15.14 5.13
CA LEU A 179 4.83 15.66 4.45
C LEU A 179 5.84 16.27 5.44
N ARG A 180 5.35 16.90 6.52
CA ARG A 180 6.20 17.43 7.58
C ARG A 180 6.90 16.31 8.34
N ASP A 181 6.17 15.29 8.77
CA ASP A 181 6.74 14.14 9.49
C ASP A 181 7.82 13.43 8.65
N VAL A 182 7.55 13.21 7.35
CA VAL A 182 8.53 12.66 6.40
C VAL A 182 9.76 13.55 6.28
N THR A 183 9.57 14.87 6.22
CA THR A 183 10.66 15.85 6.14
C THR A 183 11.55 15.79 7.38
N ASP A 184 10.93 15.79 8.56
CA ASP A 184 11.61 15.87 9.85
C ASP A 184 12.40 14.57 10.13
N VAL A 185 11.77 13.40 9.93
CA VAL A 185 12.41 12.09 10.19
C VAL A 185 13.59 11.80 9.25
N LEU A 186 13.51 12.23 7.99
CA LEU A 186 14.55 11.97 6.98
C LEU A 186 15.59 13.12 6.87
N GLY A 187 15.36 14.23 7.56
CA GLY A 187 16.19 15.43 7.49
C GLY A 187 16.20 16.08 6.11
N LEU A 188 15.02 16.35 5.54
CA LEU A 188 14.81 16.79 4.16
C LEU A 188 14.36 18.26 4.02
N GLU A 189 14.79 19.13 4.93
CA GLU A 189 14.36 20.55 5.00
C GLU A 189 14.51 21.31 3.67
N HIS A 190 15.49 20.94 2.85
CA HIS A 190 15.78 21.56 1.55
C HIS A 190 15.48 20.65 0.35
N ALA A 191 14.71 19.57 0.54
CA ALA A 191 14.37 18.67 -0.55
C ALA A 191 13.48 19.35 -1.59
N VAL A 192 13.71 19.03 -2.87
CA VAL A 192 12.83 19.42 -3.97
C VAL A 192 11.50 18.68 -3.80
N ARG A 193 10.39 19.41 -3.86
CA ARG A 193 9.04 18.86 -3.70
C ARG A 193 8.33 18.83 -5.03
N HIS A 194 7.96 17.64 -5.48
CA HIS A 194 7.12 17.42 -6.64
C HIS A 194 5.78 16.83 -6.18
N LEU A 195 4.81 17.71 -5.93
CA LEU A 195 3.50 17.34 -5.39
C LEU A 195 2.46 17.43 -6.50
N TYR A 196 2.01 16.28 -6.99
CA TYR A 196 0.94 16.19 -7.99
C TYR A 196 -0.37 15.83 -7.30
N SER A 197 -1.47 16.30 -7.89
CA SER A 197 -2.80 16.14 -7.30
C SER A 197 -3.16 14.69 -7.01
N VAL A 198 -3.79 14.46 -5.86
CA VAL A 198 -4.39 13.15 -5.52
C VAL A 198 -5.68 12.87 -6.32
N ASN A 199 -6.20 13.87 -7.04
CA ASN A 199 -7.44 13.77 -7.79
C ASN A 199 -7.35 12.72 -8.91
N ARG A 200 -8.42 11.92 -9.02
CA ARG A 200 -8.60 10.92 -10.09
C ARG A 200 -9.93 11.19 -10.79
N PRO A 201 -9.95 12.09 -11.80
CA PRO A 201 -11.20 12.53 -12.44
C PRO A 201 -11.95 11.40 -13.14
N ASN A 202 -11.25 10.33 -13.52
CA ASN A 202 -11.84 9.16 -14.17
C ASN A 202 -12.60 8.20 -13.22
N ILE A 203 -12.58 8.46 -11.90
CA ILE A 203 -13.26 7.63 -10.89
C ILE A 203 -14.49 8.37 -10.39
N LEU A 204 -15.71 7.92 -10.70
CA LEU A 204 -16.94 8.44 -10.10
C LEU A 204 -17.01 8.07 -8.61
N LEU A 205 -17.39 9.00 -7.73
CA LEU A 205 -17.48 8.76 -6.28
C LEU A 205 -18.93 8.68 -5.80
N ALA A 206 -19.42 7.51 -5.43
CA ALA A 206 -20.76 7.34 -4.86
C ALA A 206 -20.69 7.00 -3.38
N ALA A 207 -21.56 7.63 -2.59
CA ALA A 207 -21.86 7.20 -1.23
C ALA A 207 -23.38 6.95 -1.13
N GLU A 208 -23.75 5.74 -0.70
CA GLU A 208 -25.14 5.30 -0.56
C GLU A 208 -25.46 5.03 0.91
N HIS A 209 -26.58 5.58 1.39
CA HIS A 209 -27.08 5.36 2.74
C HIS A 209 -28.16 4.29 2.72
N LEU A 210 -27.96 3.25 3.53
CA LEU A 210 -28.81 2.08 3.66
C LEU A 210 -29.21 1.90 5.12
N ALA A 211 -30.30 1.18 5.37
CA ALA A 211 -30.89 1.03 6.70
C ALA A 211 -30.06 0.12 7.61
N ASP A 212 -29.51 -0.96 7.06
CA ASP A 212 -28.77 -1.97 7.83
C ASP A 212 -27.82 -2.82 6.94
N ASN A 213 -27.16 -3.80 7.57
CA ASN A 213 -26.26 -4.72 6.87
C ASN A 213 -26.97 -5.64 5.88
N ALA A 214 -28.24 -6.00 6.10
CA ALA A 214 -28.96 -6.86 5.17
C ALA A 214 -29.24 -6.11 3.86
N GLU A 215 -29.63 -4.84 3.95
CA GLU A 215 -29.78 -3.97 2.78
C GLU A 215 -28.43 -3.71 2.10
N LYS A 216 -27.35 -3.53 2.85
CA LYS A 216 -25.98 -3.45 2.29
C LYS A 216 -25.60 -4.69 1.50
N ILE A 217 -25.89 -5.90 1.99
CA ILE A 217 -25.61 -7.15 1.28
C ILE A 217 -26.43 -7.25 0.00
N SER A 218 -27.73 -6.93 0.07
CA SER A 218 -28.62 -6.93 -1.09
C SER A 218 -28.12 -5.96 -2.18
N ARG A 219 -27.79 -4.73 -1.78
CA ARG A 219 -27.29 -3.70 -2.67
C ARG A 219 -25.91 -4.04 -3.25
N LEU A 220 -25.00 -4.57 -2.42
CA LEU A 220 -23.70 -5.06 -2.88
C LEU A 220 -23.86 -6.16 -3.94
N THR A 221 -24.79 -7.10 -3.74
CA THR A 221 -25.07 -8.18 -4.68
C THR A 221 -25.57 -7.64 -6.02
N GLU A 222 -26.52 -6.70 -5.99
CA GLU A 222 -27.03 -6.02 -7.19
C GLU A 222 -25.92 -5.28 -7.95
N LEU A 223 -25.10 -4.51 -7.24
CA LEU A 223 -23.97 -3.78 -7.81
C LEU A 223 -22.94 -4.73 -8.40
N ALA A 224 -22.58 -5.77 -7.66
CA ALA A 224 -21.64 -6.79 -8.11
C ALA A 224 -22.17 -7.50 -9.35
N GLU A 225 -23.47 -7.76 -9.48
CA GLU A 225 -24.06 -8.37 -10.67
C GLU A 225 -24.00 -7.41 -11.88
N LYS A 226 -24.45 -6.17 -11.71
CA LYS A 226 -24.64 -5.21 -12.82
C LYS A 226 -23.37 -4.53 -13.30
N LEU A 227 -22.41 -4.23 -12.43
CA LEU A 227 -21.22 -3.48 -12.80
C LEU A 227 -20.30 -4.30 -13.72
N GLU A 228 -19.80 -3.64 -14.77
CA GLU A 228 -18.94 -4.27 -15.76
C GLU A 228 -17.47 -4.31 -15.32
N GLY A 229 -16.81 -5.43 -15.61
CA GLY A 229 -15.37 -5.61 -15.43
C GLY A 229 -14.94 -6.03 -14.03
N PRO A 230 -13.61 -6.09 -13.78
CA PRO A 230 -13.08 -6.59 -12.52
C PRO A 230 -13.25 -5.59 -11.38
N GLY A 231 -13.63 -6.11 -10.21
CA GLY A 231 -13.98 -5.31 -9.04
C GLY A 231 -13.24 -5.70 -7.76
N ILE A 232 -13.06 -4.73 -6.86
CA ILE A 232 -12.54 -4.95 -5.50
C ILE A 232 -13.62 -4.54 -4.49
N ILE A 233 -13.84 -5.37 -3.47
CA ILE A 233 -14.83 -5.14 -2.41
C ILE A 233 -14.13 -5.12 -1.06
N TYR A 234 -13.99 -3.93 -0.46
CA TYR A 234 -13.34 -3.75 0.83
C TYR A 234 -14.28 -4.05 1.99
N CYS A 235 -13.82 -4.93 2.87
CA CYS A 235 -14.52 -5.49 4.02
C CYS A 235 -13.78 -5.13 5.32
N PRO A 236 -14.50 -4.89 6.45
CA PRO A 236 -13.87 -4.45 7.69
C PRO A 236 -13.14 -5.58 8.43
N THR A 237 -13.54 -6.84 8.23
CA THR A 237 -12.96 -7.99 8.92
C THR A 237 -12.74 -9.16 7.95
N ARG A 238 -11.91 -10.12 8.37
CA ARG A 238 -11.62 -11.35 7.60
C ARG A 238 -12.91 -12.15 7.35
N LYS A 239 -13.70 -12.32 8.41
CA LYS A 239 -15.00 -12.99 8.38
C LYS A 239 -15.94 -12.37 7.35
N TRP A 240 -16.04 -11.03 7.32
CA TRP A 240 -16.85 -10.35 6.31
C TRP A 240 -16.35 -10.60 4.88
N ALA A 241 -15.04 -10.61 4.66
CA ALA A 241 -14.48 -10.89 3.33
C ALA A 241 -14.84 -12.31 2.85
N GLU A 242 -14.72 -13.32 3.73
CA GLU A 242 -15.09 -14.70 3.44
C GLU A 242 -16.60 -14.85 3.18
N GLU A 243 -17.45 -14.30 4.07
CA GLU A 243 -18.91 -14.40 3.96
C GLU A 243 -19.45 -13.72 2.70
N LEU A 244 -18.97 -12.51 2.38
CA LEU A 244 -19.41 -11.79 1.18
C LEU A 244 -18.89 -12.44 -0.11
N ALA A 245 -17.69 -13.02 -0.11
CA ALA A 245 -17.21 -13.77 -1.28
C ALA A 245 -18.11 -14.97 -1.59
N ALA A 246 -18.49 -15.74 -0.57
CA ALA A 246 -19.40 -16.87 -0.71
C ALA A 246 -20.79 -16.44 -1.21
N GLU A 247 -21.38 -15.42 -0.59
CA GLU A 247 -22.67 -14.85 -0.95
C GLU A 247 -22.70 -14.38 -2.42
N LEU A 248 -21.68 -13.64 -2.85
CA LEU A 248 -21.61 -13.12 -4.21
C LEU A 248 -21.42 -14.22 -5.24
N ASN A 249 -20.61 -15.23 -4.92
CA ASN A 249 -20.41 -16.38 -5.79
C ASN A 249 -21.73 -17.14 -6.00
N GLU A 250 -22.46 -17.41 -4.91
CA GLU A 250 -23.75 -18.12 -4.95
C GLU A 250 -24.83 -17.34 -5.70
N LYS A 251 -24.97 -16.03 -5.43
CA LYS A 251 -26.09 -15.23 -5.95
C LYS A 251 -25.89 -14.67 -7.35
N THR A 252 -24.65 -14.35 -7.73
CA THR A 252 -24.36 -13.67 -9.01
C THR A 252 -23.72 -14.58 -10.05
N GLY A 253 -23.17 -15.73 -9.63
CA GLY A 253 -22.33 -16.56 -10.49
C GLY A 253 -21.05 -15.86 -10.97
N LYS A 254 -20.65 -14.74 -10.35
CA LYS A 254 -19.33 -14.14 -10.56
C LYS A 254 -18.25 -14.96 -9.86
N ARG A 255 -17.09 -15.09 -10.50
CA ARG A 255 -15.93 -15.76 -9.90
C ARG A 255 -15.36 -14.81 -8.86
N THR A 256 -15.83 -14.99 -7.64
CA THR A 256 -15.47 -14.15 -6.50
C THR A 256 -14.70 -14.99 -5.50
N ASP A 257 -13.59 -14.44 -5.03
CA ASP A 257 -12.78 -15.02 -3.97
C ASP A 257 -12.46 -13.95 -2.91
N TYR A 258 -11.84 -14.36 -1.80
CA TYR A 258 -11.48 -13.46 -0.71
C TYR A 258 -9.97 -13.30 -0.53
N TYR A 259 -9.56 -12.16 0.02
CA TYR A 259 -8.16 -11.89 0.36
C TYR A 259 -8.03 -11.18 1.71
N HIS A 260 -7.31 -11.78 2.65
CA HIS A 260 -6.96 -11.11 3.90
C HIS A 260 -5.66 -11.63 4.53
N GLY A 261 -5.11 -10.87 5.49
CA GLY A 261 -3.83 -11.18 6.13
C GLY A 261 -3.77 -12.48 6.95
N GLY A 262 -4.91 -13.14 7.21
CA GLY A 262 -4.96 -14.46 7.86
C GLY A 262 -4.81 -15.67 6.93
N MET A 263 -4.73 -15.47 5.61
CA MET A 263 -4.57 -16.56 4.64
C MET A 263 -3.11 -17.02 4.53
N ASP A 264 -2.89 -18.24 4.04
CA ASP A 264 -1.56 -18.71 3.70
C ASP A 264 -0.91 -17.81 2.64
N THR A 265 0.42 -17.73 2.64
CA THR A 265 1.16 -16.88 1.69
C THR A 265 1.04 -17.39 0.26
N GLY A 266 1.02 -18.72 0.05
CA GLY A 266 0.81 -19.32 -1.26
C GLY A 266 -0.57 -18.99 -1.83
N ASP A 267 -1.62 -19.12 -1.03
CA ASP A 267 -3.00 -18.83 -1.44
C ASP A 267 -3.17 -17.34 -1.80
N ARG A 268 -2.58 -16.44 -1.02
CA ARG A 268 -2.60 -14.99 -1.32
C ARG A 268 -1.96 -14.68 -2.67
N ILE A 269 -0.80 -15.28 -2.95
CA ILE A 269 -0.12 -15.11 -4.23
C ILE A 269 -0.99 -15.65 -5.36
N LEU A 270 -1.57 -16.84 -5.20
CA LEU A 270 -2.44 -17.46 -6.20
C LEU A 270 -3.63 -16.55 -6.54
N ILE A 271 -4.42 -16.15 -5.54
CA ILE A 271 -5.63 -15.32 -5.74
C ILE A 271 -5.27 -13.97 -6.37
N GLN A 272 -4.17 -13.35 -5.94
CA GLN A 272 -3.69 -12.10 -6.53
C GLN A 272 -3.37 -12.29 -8.03
N GLN A 273 -2.68 -13.38 -8.40
CA GLN A 273 -2.37 -13.66 -9.80
C GLN A 273 -3.64 -13.95 -10.61
N GLN A 274 -4.57 -14.77 -10.08
CA GLN A 274 -5.85 -15.05 -10.72
C GLN A 274 -6.62 -13.78 -11.04
N PHE A 275 -6.67 -12.81 -10.12
CA PHE A 275 -7.33 -11.53 -10.36
C PHE A 275 -6.60 -10.65 -11.37
N ILE A 276 -5.26 -10.57 -11.30
CA ILE A 276 -4.45 -9.84 -12.29
C ILE A 276 -4.72 -10.39 -13.70
N HIS A 277 -4.76 -11.71 -13.84
CA HIS A 277 -4.98 -12.44 -15.10
C HIS A 277 -6.45 -12.62 -15.50
N ASN A 278 -7.39 -11.87 -14.92
CA ASN A 278 -8.82 -11.94 -15.29
C ASN A 278 -9.49 -13.31 -15.09
N GLN A 279 -8.95 -14.13 -14.18
CA GLN A 279 -9.56 -15.41 -13.79
C GLN A 279 -10.60 -15.23 -12.65
N LEU A 280 -10.53 -14.12 -11.91
CA LEU A 280 -11.54 -13.68 -10.95
C LEU A 280 -12.22 -12.39 -11.44
N ASP A 281 -13.54 -12.30 -11.25
CA ASP A 281 -14.33 -11.11 -11.55
C ASP A 281 -14.32 -10.12 -10.38
N CYS A 282 -14.34 -10.62 -9.15
CA CYS A 282 -14.37 -9.81 -7.95
C CYS A 282 -13.45 -10.39 -6.88
N ILE A 283 -12.88 -9.53 -6.04
CA ILE A 283 -12.22 -9.95 -4.80
C ILE A 283 -12.86 -9.21 -3.63
N CYS A 284 -13.29 -9.96 -2.61
CA CYS A 284 -13.67 -9.45 -1.30
C CYS A 284 -12.45 -9.43 -0.38
N CYS A 285 -12.06 -8.29 0.17
CA CYS A 285 -10.79 -8.19 0.88
C CYS A 285 -10.79 -7.22 2.05
N THR A 286 -9.89 -7.44 3.00
CA THR A 286 -9.51 -6.37 3.95
C THR A 286 -8.47 -5.44 3.31
N ASN A 287 -8.06 -4.40 4.04
CA ASN A 287 -6.94 -3.52 3.67
C ASN A 287 -5.61 -4.24 3.34
N ALA A 288 -5.49 -5.53 3.66
CA ALA A 288 -4.36 -6.37 3.29
C ALA A 288 -4.24 -6.56 1.76
N PHE A 289 -5.36 -6.52 1.03
CA PHE A 289 -5.33 -6.53 -0.42
C PHE A 289 -5.19 -5.11 -0.94
N GLY A 290 -3.98 -4.75 -1.33
CA GLY A 290 -3.80 -3.44 -1.88
C GLY A 290 -2.40 -3.14 -2.34
N MET A 291 -1.50 -2.91 -1.39
CA MET A 291 -0.13 -2.52 -1.70
C MET A 291 0.54 -3.58 -2.59
N GLY A 292 0.86 -3.22 -3.84
CA GLY A 292 1.46 -4.12 -4.84
C GLY A 292 0.51 -4.65 -5.91
N VAL A 293 -0.80 -4.49 -5.79
CA VAL A 293 -1.72 -4.84 -6.90
C VAL A 293 -1.51 -3.85 -8.05
N ASP A 294 -1.00 -4.33 -9.19
CA ASP A 294 -0.80 -3.56 -10.42
C ASP A 294 -1.65 -4.09 -11.58
N LYS A 295 -2.96 -4.03 -11.38
CA LYS A 295 -3.96 -4.29 -12.42
C LYS A 295 -4.48 -2.96 -12.96
N SER A 296 -4.32 -2.70 -14.26
CA SER A 296 -4.64 -1.39 -14.84
C SER A 296 -6.15 -1.15 -15.02
N ASP A 297 -6.90 -2.23 -15.15
CA ASP A 297 -8.26 -2.28 -15.67
C ASP A 297 -9.33 -2.60 -14.62
N ILE A 298 -9.06 -2.34 -13.33
CA ILE A 298 -10.09 -2.42 -12.28
C ILE A 298 -11.17 -1.36 -12.54
N ARG A 299 -12.43 -1.80 -12.65
CA ARG A 299 -13.57 -0.95 -13.05
C ARG A 299 -14.37 -0.42 -11.89
N PHE A 300 -14.46 -1.17 -10.80
CA PHE A 300 -15.15 -0.68 -9.61
C PHE A 300 -14.45 -1.07 -8.32
N VAL A 301 -14.59 -0.20 -7.33
CA VAL A 301 -14.19 -0.44 -5.94
C VAL A 301 -15.42 -0.19 -5.07
N ILE A 302 -15.83 -1.18 -4.28
CA ILE A 302 -16.96 -1.04 -3.36
C ILE A 302 -16.43 -1.15 -1.94
N HIS A 303 -16.77 -0.19 -1.10
CA HIS A 303 -16.50 -0.24 0.33
C HIS A 303 -17.76 -0.69 1.04
N PHE A 304 -17.74 -1.92 1.55
CA PHE A 304 -18.84 -2.41 2.40
C PHE A 304 -18.85 -1.69 3.74
N TYR A 305 -17.72 -1.15 4.19
CA TYR A 305 -17.63 -0.24 5.35
C TYR A 305 -16.68 0.91 5.01
N PRO A 306 -16.87 2.10 5.59
CA PRO A 306 -15.94 3.20 5.42
C PRO A 306 -14.56 2.83 5.97
N PRO A 307 -13.47 3.14 5.25
CA PRO A 307 -12.12 3.05 5.80
C PRO A 307 -11.94 3.97 7.01
N GLN A 308 -10.91 3.71 7.83
CA GLN A 308 -10.63 4.50 9.03
C GLN A 308 -10.16 5.93 8.72
N THR A 309 -9.63 6.19 7.52
CA THR A 309 -9.07 7.49 7.15
C THR A 309 -9.36 7.83 5.69
N ALA A 310 -9.35 9.12 5.35
CA ALA A 310 -9.49 9.58 3.98
C ALA A 310 -8.27 9.18 3.12
N GLU A 311 -7.08 9.09 3.74
CA GLU A 311 -5.85 8.60 3.11
C GLU A 311 -6.03 7.15 2.63
N ALA A 312 -6.53 6.26 3.50
CA ALA A 312 -6.79 4.87 3.16
C ALA A 312 -7.85 4.77 2.05
N PHE A 313 -8.95 5.51 2.18
CA PHE A 313 -9.99 5.56 1.15
C PHE A 313 -9.45 5.99 -0.21
N MET A 314 -8.68 7.08 -0.27
CA MET A 314 -8.09 7.56 -1.53
C MET A 314 -7.10 6.56 -2.14
N GLN A 315 -6.30 5.89 -1.31
CA GLN A 315 -5.35 4.87 -1.78
C GLN A 315 -6.07 3.65 -2.36
N GLU A 316 -7.15 3.22 -1.70
CA GLU A 316 -7.97 2.07 -2.07
C GLU A 316 -8.76 2.32 -3.36
N ILE A 317 -9.46 3.45 -3.48
CA ILE A 317 -10.20 3.80 -4.71
C ILE A 317 -9.24 4.05 -5.88
N GLY A 318 -8.04 4.59 -5.61
CA GLY A 318 -7.03 4.86 -6.63
C GLY A 318 -6.50 3.62 -7.36
N ARG A 319 -6.90 2.42 -6.93
CA ARG A 319 -6.68 1.15 -7.63
C ARG A 319 -7.53 1.03 -8.89
N ALA A 320 -8.69 1.65 -8.91
CA ALA A 320 -9.57 1.66 -10.07
C ALA A 320 -9.00 2.54 -11.20
N GLY A 321 -9.25 2.14 -12.44
CA GLY A 321 -9.06 2.99 -13.62
C GLY A 321 -7.63 3.50 -13.83
N ARG A 322 -6.58 2.72 -13.51
CA ARG A 322 -5.19 3.15 -13.70
C ARG A 322 -4.80 3.32 -15.17
N ASP A 323 -5.55 2.69 -16.07
CA ASP A 323 -5.55 2.91 -17.51
C ASP A 323 -6.13 4.29 -17.92
N GLY A 324 -6.73 5.04 -17.00
CA GLY A 324 -7.39 6.32 -17.24
C GLY A 324 -8.84 6.19 -17.70
N SER A 325 -9.34 4.97 -17.90
CA SER A 325 -10.72 4.73 -18.32
C SER A 325 -11.72 5.01 -17.18
N PRO A 326 -13.00 5.28 -17.51
CA PRO A 326 -14.05 5.44 -16.51
C PRO A 326 -14.11 4.26 -15.54
N SER A 327 -14.22 4.58 -14.25
CA SER A 327 -14.43 3.62 -13.17
C SER A 327 -15.27 4.23 -12.06
N VAL A 328 -15.78 3.43 -11.13
CA VAL A 328 -16.65 3.89 -10.04
C VAL A 328 -16.16 3.38 -8.68
N SER A 329 -16.21 4.26 -7.69
CA SER A 329 -16.06 3.93 -6.28
C SER A 329 -17.40 4.08 -5.58
N ILE A 330 -17.87 3.06 -4.88
CA ILE A 330 -19.16 3.09 -4.17
C ILE A 330 -18.94 2.76 -2.70
N LEU A 331 -19.28 3.68 -1.81
CA LEU A 331 -19.27 3.48 -0.36
C LEU A 331 -20.68 3.19 0.14
N LEU A 332 -20.89 1.99 0.70
CA LEU A 332 -22.14 1.60 1.34
C LEU A 332 -22.09 1.95 2.83
N ARG A 333 -23.04 2.75 3.30
CA ARG A 333 -23.12 3.21 4.70
C ARG A 333 -24.42 2.73 5.34
N ALA A 334 -24.32 2.21 6.55
CA ALA A 334 -25.46 2.01 7.43
C ALA A 334 -25.20 2.62 8.83
N PRO A 335 -26.26 2.91 9.61
CA PRO A 335 -26.12 3.19 11.04
C PRO A 335 -25.33 2.07 11.73
N GLY A 336 -24.40 2.42 12.64
CA GLY A 336 -23.55 1.44 13.33
C GLY A 336 -22.16 1.22 12.72
N ASP A 337 -21.92 1.70 11.49
CA ASP A 337 -20.63 1.48 10.80
C ASP A 337 -19.46 2.17 11.53
N THR A 338 -19.70 3.34 12.10
CA THR A 338 -18.69 4.12 12.84
C THR A 338 -18.29 3.42 14.13
N GLU A 339 -19.25 2.83 14.84
CA GLU A 339 -19.04 2.12 16.10
C GLU A 339 -18.11 0.91 15.90
N LEU A 340 -18.30 0.15 14.80
CA LEU A 340 -17.40 -0.95 14.46
C LEU A 340 -15.97 -0.46 14.23
N GLN A 341 -15.78 0.66 13.52
CA GLN A 341 -14.45 1.22 13.29
C GLN A 341 -13.79 1.70 14.59
N GLN A 342 -14.56 2.30 15.50
CA GLN A 342 -14.07 2.69 16.83
C GLN A 342 -13.63 1.46 17.63
N GLN A 343 -14.40 0.38 17.60
CA GLN A 343 -14.04 -0.88 18.27
C GLN A 343 -12.73 -1.46 17.71
N ILE A 344 -12.56 -1.49 16.38
CA ILE A 344 -11.33 -1.96 15.74
C ILE A 344 -10.12 -1.13 16.22
N ILE A 345 -10.24 0.20 16.24
CA ILE A 345 -9.17 1.10 16.72
C ILE A 345 -8.81 0.81 18.19
N GLN A 346 -9.81 0.54 19.03
CA GLN A 346 -9.59 0.21 20.44
C GLN A 346 -8.93 -1.16 20.63
N THR A 347 -9.39 -2.20 19.92
CA THR A 347 -8.82 -3.56 19.99
C THR A 347 -7.38 -3.63 19.50
N GLU A 348 -6.98 -2.78 18.55
CA GLU A 348 -5.57 -2.66 18.12
C GLU A 348 -4.65 -2.11 19.22
N SER A 349 -5.20 -1.47 20.24
CA SER A 349 -4.45 -0.90 21.35
C SER A 349 -4.09 -1.96 22.41
N LEU A 350 -3.25 -1.58 23.37
CA LEU A 350 -2.90 -2.40 24.53
C LEU A 350 -3.90 -2.24 25.70
N SER A 351 -5.09 -1.66 25.45
CA SER A 351 -6.10 -1.35 26.48
C SER A 351 -6.52 -2.55 27.33
N ASP A 352 -6.50 -3.74 26.74
CA ASP A 352 -7.02 -4.96 27.36
C ASP A 352 -5.97 -5.67 28.23
N TYR A 353 -4.72 -5.20 28.23
CA TYR A 353 -3.62 -5.79 28.98
C TYR A 353 -3.25 -4.98 30.22
N ASP A 354 -2.73 -5.66 31.24
CA ASP A 354 -2.05 -4.98 32.34
C ASP A 354 -0.69 -4.46 31.87
N LEU A 355 -0.64 -3.15 31.58
CA LEU A 355 0.57 -2.43 31.20
C LEU A 355 1.71 -2.59 32.22
N GLY A 356 1.38 -2.73 33.51
CA GLY A 356 2.36 -2.96 34.57
C GLY A 356 3.03 -4.33 34.43
N ALA A 357 2.24 -5.36 34.11
CA ALA A 357 2.74 -6.71 33.84
C ALA A 357 3.60 -6.74 32.57
N ILE A 358 3.17 -6.08 31.48
CA ILE A 358 3.98 -5.97 30.25
C ILE A 358 5.34 -5.33 30.56
N LEU A 359 5.36 -4.21 31.28
CA LEU A 359 6.61 -3.53 31.65
C LEU A 359 7.48 -4.36 32.59
N ALA A 360 6.90 -5.16 33.49
CA ALA A 360 7.65 -6.10 34.32
C ALA A 360 8.33 -7.17 33.46
N VAL A 361 7.59 -7.79 32.54
CA VAL A 361 8.12 -8.81 31.61
C VAL A 361 9.28 -8.25 30.77
N ILE A 362 9.15 -7.03 30.24
CA ILE A 362 10.20 -6.38 29.47
C ILE A 362 11.45 -6.10 30.33
N ARG A 363 11.26 -5.64 31.59
CA ARG A 363 12.38 -5.38 32.52
C ARG A 363 13.10 -6.66 32.92
N ASP A 364 12.35 -7.72 33.23
CA ASP A 364 12.88 -9.01 33.67
C ASP A 364 13.70 -9.70 32.58
N ALA A 365 13.40 -9.43 31.30
CA ALA A 365 14.18 -9.95 30.18
C ALA A 365 15.63 -9.41 30.16
N GLY A 366 15.91 -8.26 30.82
CA GLY A 366 17.26 -7.74 31.04
C GLY A 366 18.06 -7.46 29.76
N THR A 367 17.40 -7.25 28.62
CA THR A 367 18.03 -7.09 27.31
C THR A 367 17.48 -5.89 26.55
N GLY A 368 18.33 -5.20 25.78
CA GLY A 368 17.91 -4.17 24.83
C GLY A 368 17.62 -4.70 23.43
N ASP A 369 17.67 -6.02 23.23
CA ASP A 369 17.39 -6.65 21.94
C ASP A 369 15.88 -6.66 21.67
N GLU A 370 15.41 -5.77 20.79
CA GLU A 370 13.99 -5.60 20.48
C GLU A 370 13.31 -6.91 20.07
N ARG A 371 14.02 -7.77 19.32
CA ARG A 371 13.46 -9.02 18.84
C ARG A 371 13.16 -9.96 20.00
N LYS A 372 14.13 -10.12 20.91
CA LYS A 372 13.95 -10.96 22.10
C LYS A 372 12.82 -10.45 22.99
N LEU A 373 12.73 -9.13 23.18
CA LEU A 373 11.66 -8.53 23.98
C LEU A 373 10.28 -8.83 23.38
N ARG A 374 10.12 -8.72 22.06
CA ARG A 374 8.85 -9.08 21.39
C ARG A 374 8.54 -10.56 21.56
N ASP A 375 9.51 -11.44 21.31
CA ASP A 375 9.32 -12.89 21.42
C ASP A 375 8.86 -13.29 22.83
N VAL A 376 9.38 -12.63 23.87
CA VAL A 376 8.94 -12.85 25.27
C VAL A 376 7.48 -12.44 25.48
N LEU A 377 7.05 -11.29 24.95
CA LEU A 377 5.65 -10.84 25.07
C LEU A 377 4.68 -11.73 24.29
N ILE A 378 5.07 -12.16 23.09
CA ILE A 378 4.26 -13.06 22.25
C ILE A 378 4.06 -14.40 22.94
N ASN A 379 5.13 -14.95 23.54
CA ASN A 379 5.05 -16.17 24.35
C ASN A 379 4.15 -16.01 25.60
N LYS A 380 3.86 -14.78 26.03
CA LYS A 380 2.90 -14.46 27.10
C LYS A 380 1.49 -14.19 26.59
N GLY A 381 1.23 -14.38 25.30
CA GLY A 381 -0.09 -14.23 24.69
C GLY A 381 -0.40 -12.83 24.17
N VAL A 382 0.57 -11.90 24.19
CA VAL A 382 0.40 -10.57 23.57
C VAL A 382 0.47 -10.73 22.05
N GLN A 383 -0.47 -10.14 21.31
CA GLN A 383 -0.42 -10.20 19.84
C GLN A 383 0.85 -9.51 19.31
N GLU A 384 1.39 -10.00 18.18
CA GLU A 384 2.62 -9.47 17.55
C GLU A 384 2.62 -7.93 17.41
N THR A 385 1.50 -7.37 16.94
CA THR A 385 1.35 -5.92 16.72
C THR A 385 1.44 -5.13 18.01
N GLN A 386 0.71 -5.59 19.03
CA GLN A 386 0.69 -5.02 20.37
C GLN A 386 2.05 -5.16 21.07
N ALA A 387 2.70 -6.33 20.95
CA ALA A 387 4.03 -6.59 21.49
C ALA A 387 5.08 -5.66 20.87
N ARG A 388 5.01 -5.47 19.55
CA ARG A 388 5.90 -4.54 18.84
C ARG A 388 5.76 -3.10 19.32
N THR A 389 4.51 -2.63 19.49
CA THR A 389 4.23 -1.28 20.01
C THR A 389 4.76 -1.11 21.44
N ALA A 390 4.50 -2.08 22.32
CA ALA A 390 4.97 -2.04 23.71
C ALA A 390 6.50 -1.93 23.82
N VAL A 391 7.21 -2.80 23.10
CA VAL A 391 8.68 -2.82 23.09
C VAL A 391 9.24 -1.51 22.53
N HIS A 392 8.64 -1.00 21.46
CA HIS A 392 9.07 0.26 20.88
C HIS A 392 8.99 1.43 21.88
N LEU A 393 7.82 1.59 22.51
CA LEU A 393 7.58 2.68 23.45
C LEU A 393 8.52 2.59 24.65
N TYR A 394 8.75 1.38 25.15
CA TYR A 394 9.73 1.14 26.21
C TYR A 394 11.14 1.61 25.82
N LEU A 395 11.59 1.28 24.60
CA LEU A 395 12.91 1.67 24.10
C LEU A 395 13.03 3.17 23.80
N GLN A 396 11.90 3.86 23.57
CA GLN A 396 11.85 5.33 23.51
C GLN A 396 11.82 5.99 24.90
N GLY A 397 11.94 5.21 25.98
CA GLY A 397 12.02 5.73 27.34
C GLY A 397 10.67 5.82 28.05
N LYS A 398 9.59 5.28 27.48
CA LYS A 398 8.29 5.15 28.16
C LYS A 398 8.32 3.91 29.07
N THR A 399 9.01 4.04 30.20
CA THR A 399 9.33 2.91 31.10
C THR A 399 8.37 2.77 32.29
N THR A 400 7.48 3.74 32.50
CA THR A 400 6.42 3.66 33.52
C THR A 400 5.05 3.39 32.90
N LYS A 401 4.12 2.88 33.73
CA LYS A 401 2.75 2.59 33.32
C LYS A 401 2.04 3.85 32.83
N GLU A 402 2.23 4.97 33.53
CA GLU A 402 1.61 6.26 33.23
C GLU A 402 2.08 6.79 31.88
N GLN A 403 3.40 6.75 31.62
CA GLN A 403 3.98 7.17 30.35
C GLN A 403 3.50 6.33 29.18
N LEU A 404 3.42 5.01 29.37
CA LEU A 404 2.92 4.10 28.34
C LEU A 404 1.44 4.33 28.08
N GLN A 405 0.64 4.51 29.13
CA GLN A 405 -0.79 4.76 29.04
C GLN A 405 -1.11 6.10 28.37
N GLU A 406 -0.40 7.17 28.72
CA GLU A 406 -0.56 8.50 28.11
C GLU A 406 -0.29 8.43 26.60
N GLU A 407 0.80 7.79 26.20
CA GLU A 407 1.21 7.65 24.80
C GLU A 407 0.20 6.80 24.00
N LEU A 408 -0.25 5.67 24.55
CA LEU A 408 -1.27 4.83 23.92
C LEU A 408 -2.61 5.57 23.78
N THR A 409 -3.01 6.32 24.79
CA THR A 409 -4.25 7.13 24.77
C THR A 409 -4.16 8.19 23.67
N TYR A 410 -3.04 8.94 23.62
CA TYR A 410 -2.79 9.94 22.59
C TYR A 410 -2.92 9.37 21.16
N ARG A 411 -2.40 8.16 20.94
CA ARG A 411 -2.45 7.48 19.64
C ARG A 411 -3.87 7.06 19.25
N VAL A 412 -4.59 6.43 20.17
CA VAL A 412 -6.00 6.08 19.96
C VAL A 412 -6.83 7.33 19.64
N GLU A 413 -6.63 8.42 20.39
CA GLU A 413 -7.29 9.69 20.11
C GLU A 413 -6.93 10.25 18.73
N LYS A 414 -5.66 10.18 18.30
CA LYS A 414 -5.24 10.63 16.97
C LYS A 414 -5.96 9.85 15.87
N LYS A 415 -6.05 8.51 15.99
CA LYS A 415 -6.80 7.65 15.06
C LYS A 415 -8.28 8.01 15.04
N LEU A 416 -8.92 8.14 16.21
CA LEU A 416 -10.33 8.52 16.31
C LEU A 416 -10.62 9.90 15.71
N ARG A 417 -9.72 10.88 15.90
CA ARG A 417 -9.84 12.21 15.28
C ARG A 417 -9.82 12.12 13.75
N LYS A 418 -8.90 11.33 13.16
CA LYS A 418 -8.85 11.12 11.70
C LYS A 418 -10.12 10.44 11.18
N MET A 419 -10.58 9.39 11.87
CA MET A 419 -11.80 8.66 11.54
C MET A 419 -13.04 9.57 11.60
N ASN A 420 -13.21 10.33 12.68
CA ASN A 420 -14.31 11.28 12.83
C ASN A 420 -14.26 12.38 11.77
N ARG A 421 -13.07 12.89 11.43
CA ARG A 421 -12.90 13.89 10.36
C ARG A 421 -13.32 13.34 9.00
N PHE A 422 -12.99 12.08 8.69
CA PHE A 422 -13.41 11.42 7.45
C PHE A 422 -14.91 11.13 7.45
N SER A 423 -15.49 10.61 8.54
CA SER A 423 -16.94 10.40 8.65
C SER A 423 -17.73 11.69 8.45
N ALA A 424 -17.30 12.78 9.10
CA ALA A 424 -17.94 14.09 8.96
C ALA A 424 -17.83 14.65 7.54
N LEU A 425 -16.79 14.31 6.80
CA LEU A 425 -16.62 14.68 5.39
C LEU A 425 -17.69 14.00 4.52
N LEU A 426 -17.92 12.71 4.75
CA LEU A 426 -18.90 11.90 4.02
C LEU A 426 -20.36 12.24 4.33
N GLU A 427 -20.63 12.96 5.41
CA GLU A 427 -21.97 13.44 5.78
C GLU A 427 -22.35 14.78 5.16
N ARG A 428 -21.39 15.45 4.51
CA ARG A 428 -21.65 16.72 3.84
C ARG A 428 -22.54 16.49 2.62
N LYS A 429 -23.46 17.42 2.39
CA LYS A 429 -24.29 17.46 1.16
C LYS A 429 -23.56 18.05 -0.04
N GLU A 430 -22.35 18.53 0.18
CA GLU A 430 -21.47 19.10 -0.84
C GLU A 430 -20.88 18.01 -1.73
N CYS A 431 -20.15 18.42 -2.77
CA CYS A 431 -19.41 17.52 -3.63
C CYS A 431 -18.41 16.68 -2.82
N ILE A 432 -18.54 15.34 -2.86
CA ILE A 432 -17.63 14.41 -2.17
C ILE A 432 -16.19 14.61 -2.63
N ARG A 433 -15.98 14.82 -3.93
CA ARG A 433 -14.63 15.05 -4.50
C ARG A 433 -14.00 16.32 -3.97
N GLU A 434 -14.75 17.41 -3.95
CA GLU A 434 -14.30 18.70 -3.41
C GLU A 434 -13.92 18.56 -1.94
N ALA A 435 -14.78 17.91 -1.15
CA ALA A 435 -14.55 17.69 0.26
C ALA A 435 -13.30 16.83 0.52
N LEU A 436 -13.08 15.78 -0.29
CA LEU A 436 -11.85 14.97 -0.25
C LEU A 436 -10.61 15.77 -0.63
N LEU A 437 -10.62 16.54 -1.72
CA LEU A 437 -9.47 17.35 -2.11
C LEU A 437 -9.13 18.40 -1.05
N SER A 438 -10.16 19.02 -0.45
CA SER A 438 -9.99 19.94 0.68
C SER A 438 -9.32 19.26 1.89
N TYR A 439 -9.59 17.97 2.15
CA TYR A 439 -8.89 17.21 3.20
C TYR A 439 -7.37 17.14 2.98
N PHE A 440 -6.94 17.05 1.72
CA PHE A 440 -5.53 17.04 1.30
C PHE A 440 -4.95 18.43 1.02
N ASP A 441 -5.64 19.50 1.43
CA ASP A 441 -5.24 20.89 1.16
C ASP A 441 -5.16 21.24 -0.34
N GLU A 442 -5.89 20.54 -1.20
CA GLU A 442 -5.95 20.79 -2.63
C GLU A 442 -7.23 21.55 -3.02
N PRO A 443 -7.15 22.59 -3.87
CA PRO A 443 -8.34 23.23 -4.42
C PRO A 443 -9.01 22.28 -5.42
N TYR A 444 -10.34 22.32 -5.47
CA TYR A 444 -11.09 21.64 -6.53
C TYR A 444 -11.44 22.63 -7.63
N GLU A 445 -10.88 22.41 -8.81
CA GLU A 445 -11.24 23.13 -10.04
C GLU A 445 -11.95 22.14 -10.98
N PRO A 446 -13.25 22.27 -11.22
CA PRO A 446 -13.95 21.40 -12.15
C PRO A 446 -13.48 21.66 -13.58
N GLU A 447 -12.69 20.74 -14.14
CA GLU A 447 -12.37 20.72 -15.56
C GLU A 447 -13.65 20.41 -16.38
N GLY A 448 -13.87 21.14 -17.48
CA GLY A 448 -15.16 21.24 -18.18
C GLY A 448 -15.87 19.92 -18.55
N GLN A 449 -17.21 19.98 -18.45
CA GLN A 449 -18.24 19.02 -18.89
C GLN A 449 -18.11 17.56 -18.39
N THR A 450 -18.47 17.35 -17.13
CA THR A 450 -19.79 16.79 -16.75
C THR A 450 -19.94 16.99 -15.24
N GLY A 451 -21.01 17.66 -14.82
CA GLY A 451 -21.24 18.04 -13.42
C GLY A 451 -21.46 16.87 -12.46
N GLN A 452 -21.25 15.62 -12.85
CA GLN A 452 -21.58 14.40 -12.09
C GLN A 452 -20.31 13.66 -11.67
N CYS A 453 -19.46 14.32 -10.88
CA CYS A 453 -18.21 13.72 -10.41
C CYS A 453 -18.38 12.84 -9.16
N CYS A 454 -19.54 12.93 -8.50
CA CYS A 454 -19.92 12.17 -7.32
C CYS A 454 -21.44 12.10 -7.13
N SER A 455 -21.93 11.27 -6.21
CA SER A 455 -23.37 11.11 -5.92
C SER A 455 -24.05 12.42 -5.50
N SER A 456 -23.37 13.32 -4.79
CA SER A 456 -23.90 14.64 -4.43
C SER A 456 -24.07 15.60 -5.62
N CYS A 457 -23.37 15.34 -6.73
CA CYS A 457 -23.48 16.15 -7.95
C CYS A 457 -24.38 15.52 -9.03
N GLY A 458 -25.00 14.37 -8.70
CA GLY A 458 -25.81 13.56 -9.60
C GLY A 458 -25.17 12.19 -9.84
N LEU A 459 -25.88 11.13 -9.50
CA LEU A 459 -25.43 9.75 -9.67
C LEU A 459 -26.04 9.15 -10.95
N ASP A 460 -25.19 8.74 -11.89
CA ASP A 460 -25.57 7.89 -13.01
C ASP A 460 -24.60 6.71 -13.09
N LEU A 461 -25.11 5.50 -12.80
CA LEU A 461 -24.35 4.26 -12.88
C LEU A 461 -24.46 3.57 -14.24
N ALA A 462 -25.39 3.97 -15.11
CA ALA A 462 -25.64 3.31 -16.39
C ALA A 462 -24.39 3.25 -17.32
N PRO A 463 -23.43 4.20 -17.28
CA PRO A 463 -22.18 4.08 -18.03
C PRO A 463 -21.24 2.97 -17.54
N TYR A 464 -21.42 2.50 -16.31
CA TYR A 464 -20.56 1.52 -15.63
C TYR A 464 -21.19 0.13 -15.54
N GLU A 465 -22.48 0.01 -15.88
CA GLU A 465 -23.21 -1.25 -15.95
C GLU A 465 -22.91 -2.01 -17.23
N GLN A 466 -22.98 -3.34 -17.15
CA GLN A 466 -22.76 -4.26 -18.25
C GLN A 466 -23.84 -4.12 -19.34
N LYS A 467 -23.44 -3.69 -20.54
CA LYS A 467 -24.37 -3.40 -21.67
C LYS A 467 -24.59 -4.57 -22.65
N GLY A 468 -24.15 -5.78 -22.34
CA GLY A 468 -24.25 -6.94 -23.24
C GLY A 468 -23.92 -8.28 -22.58
N GLU A 469 -23.87 -9.37 -23.36
CA GLU A 469 -23.47 -10.70 -22.84
C GLU A 469 -22.09 -10.63 -22.19
N ARG A 470 -21.96 -11.31 -21.05
CA ARG A 470 -20.71 -11.36 -20.28
C ARG A 470 -19.59 -11.82 -21.20
N LYS A 471 -18.59 -10.94 -21.45
CA LYS A 471 -17.33 -11.37 -22.06
C LYS A 471 -16.83 -12.51 -21.18
N ASN A 472 -16.79 -13.73 -21.73
CA ASN A 472 -16.14 -14.86 -21.08
C ASN A 472 -14.68 -14.46 -20.91
N MET A 473 -14.32 -13.94 -19.74
CA MET A 473 -12.93 -13.81 -19.36
C MET A 473 -12.35 -15.22 -19.33
N GLU A 474 -11.16 -15.37 -19.91
CA GLU A 474 -10.56 -16.65 -20.33
C GLU A 474 -10.95 -17.81 -19.41
N ARG A 475 -11.66 -18.79 -19.97
CA ARG A 475 -11.82 -20.07 -19.29
C ARG A 475 -10.44 -20.71 -19.23
N PHE A 476 -10.11 -21.31 -18.10
CA PHE A 476 -8.97 -22.20 -18.00
C PHE A 476 -9.23 -23.40 -18.93
N GLU A 477 -8.69 -23.35 -20.15
CA GLU A 477 -8.94 -24.38 -21.18
C GLU A 477 -8.05 -25.61 -20.96
N ASP A 478 -6.77 -25.43 -20.63
CA ASP A 478 -5.79 -26.50 -20.38
C ASP A 478 -4.64 -25.99 -19.50
N TRP A 479 -4.23 -26.78 -18.51
CA TRP A 479 -3.10 -26.48 -17.62
C TRP A 479 -1.76 -26.36 -18.35
N LYS A 480 -1.57 -27.07 -19.48
CA LYS A 480 -0.35 -26.96 -20.30
C LYS A 480 -0.25 -25.64 -21.04
N LEU A 481 -1.37 -25.15 -21.59
CA LEU A 481 -1.43 -23.85 -22.25
C LEU A 481 -1.20 -22.73 -21.25
N GLU A 482 -1.79 -22.84 -20.06
CA GLU A 482 -1.62 -21.84 -19.01
C GLU A 482 -0.18 -21.81 -18.47
N LEU A 483 0.45 -22.97 -18.25
CA LEU A 483 1.89 -23.03 -17.97
C LEU A 483 2.72 -22.43 -19.10
N GLY A 484 2.34 -22.69 -20.35
CA GLY A 484 3.01 -22.12 -21.52
C GLY A 484 2.99 -20.59 -21.54
N ARG A 485 1.87 -19.98 -21.16
CA ARG A 485 1.74 -18.52 -21.00
C ARG A 485 2.52 -17.98 -19.80
N ILE A 486 2.39 -18.62 -18.63
CA ILE A 486 3.07 -18.20 -17.39
C ILE A 486 4.59 -18.23 -17.55
N PHE A 487 5.13 -19.25 -18.24
CA PHE A 487 6.57 -19.43 -18.44
C PHE A 487 7.09 -18.90 -19.78
N GLY A 488 6.24 -18.25 -20.58
CA GLY A 488 6.63 -17.60 -21.84
C GLY A 488 7.11 -18.55 -22.93
N SER A 489 6.61 -19.79 -22.96
CA SER A 489 7.01 -20.83 -23.93
C SER A 489 6.13 -20.93 -25.17
N GLU A 490 5.37 -19.89 -25.53
CA GLU A 490 4.54 -19.84 -26.76
C GLU A 490 5.35 -19.82 -28.08
N SER A 491 6.61 -20.28 -28.07
CA SER A 491 7.39 -20.47 -29.31
C SER A 491 8.28 -21.71 -29.25
N ALA A 492 7.66 -22.89 -29.24
CA ALA A 492 8.19 -24.06 -29.95
C ALA A 492 7.08 -25.11 -30.04
N GLY A 493 6.66 -25.42 -31.27
CA GLY A 493 5.77 -26.54 -31.53
C GLY A 493 6.37 -27.88 -31.11
N GLU A 494 5.48 -28.84 -30.93
CA GLU A 494 5.73 -30.28 -30.91
C GLU A 494 6.70 -30.78 -29.83
N PHE A 495 6.13 -31.24 -28.72
CA PHE A 495 6.62 -32.47 -28.10
C PHE A 495 5.46 -33.47 -28.10
N SER A 496 5.51 -34.35 -29.10
CA SER A 496 4.73 -35.59 -29.24
C SER A 496 4.91 -36.52 -28.05
#